data_AF-A0A6I3LCN6-F1
#
_entry.id   AF-A0A6I3LCN6-F1
#
_cell.length_a   1.000
_cell.length_b   1.000
_cell.length_c   1.000
_cell.angle_alpha   90.00
_cell.angle_beta   90.00
_cell.angle_gamma   90.00
#
_symmetry.space_group_name_H-M   'P 1'
#
loop_
_entity.id
_entity.type
_entity.pdbx_description
1 polymer ?
#
loop_
_entity_poly.entity_id
_entity_poly.type
_entity_poly.pdbx_seq_one_letter_code
_entity_poly.pdbx_strand_id
1 'polypeptide(L)' 'TMKEVLETSSLKEATGKENEEQMVQSVVDDFDKMVDELQEAIELAEEAKDEGTGDMLIAVKQSLKKHIWMLKAYLG' A
#
# COMPACT_ATOMS: atom_id res chain seq x y z
N THR A 1 0.10 -15.12 -13.76
CA THR A 1 0.92 -14.41 -14.78
C THR A 1 0.91 -12.92 -14.51
N MET A 2 1.78 -12.10 -15.11
CA MET A 2 1.75 -10.63 -14.92
C MET A 2 0.37 -10.03 -15.30
N LYS A 3 -0.27 -10.61 -16.31
CA LYS A 3 -1.63 -10.25 -16.72
C LYS A 3 -2.66 -10.48 -15.60
N GLU A 4 -2.66 -11.65 -14.96
CA GLU A 4 -3.56 -11.95 -13.83
C GLU A 4 -3.33 -11.04 -12.62
N VAL A 5 -2.07 -10.66 -12.36
CA VAL A 5 -1.75 -9.70 -11.28
C VAL A 5 -2.37 -8.34 -11.58
N LEU A 6 -2.23 -7.84 -12.81
CA LEU A 6 -2.83 -6.56 -13.21
C LEU A 6 -4.36 -6.59 -13.22
N GLU A 7 -4.98 -7.73 -13.57
CA GLU A 7 -6.44 -7.88 -13.56
C GLU A 7 -7.04 -7.87 -12.15
N THR A 8 -6.28 -8.27 -11.14
CA THR A 8 -6.73 -8.35 -9.74
C THR A 8 -6.19 -7.22 -8.87
N SER A 9 -5.18 -6.50 -9.35
CA SER A 9 -4.58 -5.38 -8.62
C SER A 9 -5.58 -4.26 -8.45
N SER A 10 -5.58 -3.69 -7.26
CA SER A 10 -6.31 -2.47 -6.95
C SER A 10 -5.55 -1.21 -7.41
N LEU A 11 -4.24 -1.34 -7.69
CA LEU A 11 -3.38 -0.25 -8.12
C LEU A 11 -3.44 -0.07 -9.64
N LYS A 12 -3.25 1.16 -10.10
CA LYS A 12 -3.25 1.51 -11.53
C LYS A 12 -1.83 1.75 -12.00
N GLU A 13 -1.54 1.35 -13.23
CA GLU A 13 -0.26 1.66 -13.84
C GLU A 13 -0.12 3.17 -14.06
N ALA A 14 1.10 3.68 -13.86
CA ALA A 14 1.44 5.06 -14.13
C ALA A 14 1.23 5.41 -15.62
N THR A 15 0.88 6.65 -15.91
CA THR A 15 0.68 7.12 -17.28
C THR A 15 1.99 7.43 -18.00
N GLY A 16 3.08 7.61 -17.25
CA GLY A 16 4.40 7.99 -17.75
C GLY A 16 4.50 9.46 -18.15
N LYS A 17 3.55 10.28 -17.72
CA LYS A 17 3.46 11.73 -18.04
C LYS A 17 3.54 12.61 -16.80
N GLU A 18 3.69 12.00 -15.64
CA GLU A 18 3.80 12.64 -14.34
C GLU A 18 5.14 13.40 -14.24
N ASN A 19 5.12 14.56 -13.59
CA ASN A 19 6.35 15.22 -13.14
C ASN A 19 6.87 14.58 -11.84
N GLU A 20 8.03 15.02 -11.35
CA GLU A 20 8.70 14.48 -10.16
C GLU A 20 7.82 14.48 -8.90
N GLU A 21 7.12 15.57 -8.63
CA GLU A 21 6.23 15.67 -7.47
C GLU A 21 4.99 14.78 -7.64
N GLN A 22 4.42 14.73 -8.84
CA GLN A 22 3.29 13.87 -9.17
C GLN A 22 3.64 12.39 -9.07
N MET A 23 4.85 11.99 -9.45
CA MET A 23 5.33 10.61 -9.26
C MET A 23 5.44 10.24 -7.78
N VAL A 24 5.94 11.16 -6.94
CA VAL A 24 6.02 10.90 -5.50
C VAL A 24 4.62 10.87 -4.88
N GLN A 25 3.74 11.78 -5.28
CA GLN A 25 2.35 11.80 -4.82
C GLN A 25 1.61 10.52 -5.22
N SER A 26 1.80 10.01 -6.45
CA SER A 26 1.15 8.76 -6.86
C SER A 26 1.61 7.56 -6.02
N VAL A 27 2.89 7.48 -5.67
CA VAL A 27 3.41 6.42 -4.78
C VAL A 27 2.83 6.55 -3.37
N VAL A 28 2.67 7.78 -2.88
CA VAL A 28 2.01 8.04 -1.59
C VAL A 28 0.57 7.55 -1.61
N ASP A 29 -0.20 7.89 -2.65
CA ASP A 29 -1.59 7.51 -2.80
C ASP A 29 -1.75 5.97 -2.89
N ASP A 30 -0.87 5.30 -3.64
CA ASP A 30 -0.84 3.85 -3.75
C ASP A 30 -0.53 3.20 -2.39
N PHE A 31 0.44 3.72 -1.64
CA PHE A 31 0.74 3.21 -0.30
C PHE A 31 -0.38 3.46 0.71
N ASP A 32 -1.03 4.62 0.67
CA ASP A 32 -2.20 4.91 1.53
C ASP A 32 -3.31 3.87 1.24
N LYS A 33 -3.58 3.57 -0.03
CA LYS A 33 -4.53 2.54 -0.42
C LYS A 33 -4.15 1.14 0.08
N MET A 34 -2.88 0.75 -0.08
CA MET A 34 -2.40 -0.53 0.44
C MET A 34 -2.50 -0.62 1.97
N VAL A 35 -2.29 0.49 2.70
CA VAL A 35 -2.41 0.55 4.15
C VAL A 35 -3.84 0.29 4.62
N ASP A 36 -4.83 0.73 3.85
CA ASP A 36 -6.25 0.46 4.10
C ASP A 36 -6.59 -1.01 3.80
N GLU A 37 -6.16 -1.54 2.66
CA GLU A 37 -6.34 -2.96 2.32
C GLU A 37 -5.67 -3.90 3.34
N LEU A 38 -4.50 -3.52 3.86
CA LEU A 38 -3.84 -4.24 4.94
C LEU A 38 -4.63 -4.18 6.25
N GLN A 39 -5.37 -3.09 6.54
CA GLN A 39 -6.25 -3.04 7.71
C GLN A 39 -7.35 -4.10 7.62
N GLU A 40 -8.03 -4.16 6.47
CA GLU A 40 -9.09 -5.13 6.22
C GLU A 40 -8.55 -6.57 6.32
N ALA A 41 -7.36 -6.82 5.77
CA ALA A 41 -6.73 -8.13 5.84
C ALA A 41 -6.31 -8.54 7.27
N ILE A 42 -5.88 -7.56 8.10
CA ILE A 42 -5.59 -7.81 9.52
C ILE A 42 -6.87 -8.19 10.27
N GLU A 43 -7.98 -7.48 10.04
CA GLU A 43 -9.28 -7.78 10.65
C GLU A 43 -9.76 -9.20 10.27
N LEU A 44 -9.62 -9.59 9.01
CA LEU A 44 -9.93 -10.94 8.54
C LEU A 44 -9.04 -12.02 9.18
N ALA A 45 -7.75 -11.74 9.37
CA ALA A 45 -6.83 -12.65 10.04
C ALA A 45 -7.20 -12.83 11.53
N GLU A 46 -7.57 -11.75 12.22
CA GLU A 46 -8.06 -11.78 13.61
C GLU A 46 -9.36 -12.58 13.73
N GLU A 47 -10.33 -12.37 12.83
CA GLU A 47 -11.58 -13.15 12.79
C GLU A 47 -11.32 -14.65 12.58
N ALA A 48 -10.33 -14.99 11.75
CA ALA A 48 -9.90 -16.36 11.51
C ALA A 48 -9.03 -16.95 12.63
N LYS A 49 -8.65 -16.17 13.64
CA LYS A 49 -7.67 -16.52 14.69
C LYS A 49 -6.29 -16.91 14.13
N ASP A 50 -5.89 -16.29 13.02
CA ASP A 50 -4.58 -16.43 12.40
C ASP A 50 -3.66 -15.29 12.84
N GLU A 51 -3.15 -15.41 14.07
CA GLU A 51 -2.26 -14.41 14.69
C GLU A 51 -0.97 -14.20 13.88
N GLY A 52 -0.42 -15.27 13.29
CA GLY A 52 0.82 -15.22 12.53
C GLY A 52 0.69 -14.36 11.27
N THR A 53 -0.39 -14.54 10.52
CA THR A 53 -0.68 -13.68 9.37
C THR A 53 -0.98 -12.24 9.80
N GLY A 54 -1.76 -12.06 10.87
CA GLY A 54 -2.05 -10.74 11.43
C GLY A 54 -0.78 -9.95 11.76
N ASP A 55 0.14 -10.54 12.50
CA ASP A 55 1.42 -9.91 12.88
C ASP A 55 2.28 -9.54 11.68
N MET A 56 2.35 -10.41 10.66
CA MET A 56 3.07 -10.12 9.43
C MET A 56 2.50 -8.89 8.71
N LEU A 57 1.17 -8.82 8.58
CA LEU A 57 0.50 -7.70 7.91
C LEU A 57 0.64 -6.40 8.70
N ILE A 58 0.61 -6.45 10.04
CA ILE A 58 0.88 -5.30 10.92
C ILE A 58 2.28 -4.74 10.66
N ALA A 59 3.30 -5.60 10.57
CA ALA A 59 4.68 -5.17 10.32
C ALA A 59 4.84 -4.48 8.95
N VAL A 60 4.21 -5.03 7.90
CA VAL A 60 4.20 -4.43 6.56
C VAL A 60 3.51 -3.07 6.61
N LYS A 61 2.33 -2.98 7.24
CA LYS A 61 1.56 -1.74 7.37
C LYS A 61 2.34 -0.64 8.08
N GLN A 62 3.06 -0.98 9.15
CA GLN A 62 3.92 -0.03 9.87
C GLN A 62 5.05 0.52 8.98
N SER A 63 5.69 -0.34 8.20
CA SER A 63 6.72 0.05 7.24
C SER A 63 6.20 1.03 6.19
N LEU A 64 5.03 0.74 5.59
CA LEU A 64 4.41 1.61 4.60
C LEU A 64 4.02 2.97 5.19
N LYS A 65 3.42 3.01 6.39
CA LYS A 65 3.11 4.28 7.08
C LYS A 65 4.35 5.15 7.30
N LYS A 66 5.49 4.54 7.61
CA LYS A 66 6.76 5.26 7.74
C LYS A 66 7.20 5.85 6.41
N HIS A 67 7.11 5.11 5.31
CA HIS A 67 7.44 5.63 3.98
C HIS A 67 6.50 6.75 3.55
N ILE A 68 5.19 6.59 3.77
CA ILE A 68 4.18 7.65 3.52
C ILE A 68 4.58 8.93 4.23
N TRP A 69 4.93 8.86 5.52
CA TRP A 69 5.38 10.04 6.27
C TRP A 69 6.62 10.69 5.65
N MET A 70 7.63 9.90 5.26
CA MET A 70 8.85 10.43 4.62
C MET A 70 8.56 11.09 3.26
N LEU A 71 7.72 10.49 2.44
CA LEU A 71 7.38 11.00 1.11
C LEU A 71 6.48 12.24 1.19
N LYS A 72 5.52 12.27 2.12
CA LYS A 72 4.73 13.48 2.41
C LYS A 72 5.66 14.61 2.88
N ALA A 73 6.62 14.34 3.76
CA ALA A 73 7.60 15.35 4.19
C ALA A 73 8.50 15.86 3.05
N TYR A 74 8.74 15.07 2.00
CA TYR A 74 9.45 15.49 0.80
C TYR A 74 8.63 16.46 -0.07
N LEU A 75 7.31 16.27 -0.14
CA LEU A 75 6.39 17.09 -0.93
C LEU A 75 6.05 18.45 -0.30
N GLY A 76 6.40 18.66 0.98
CA GLY A 76 6.14 19.90 1.73
C GLY A 76 4.82 19.92 2.47
#